data_AF-A0A5E4HIU2-F1
#
_entry.id   AF-A0A5E4HIU2-F1
#
_cell.length_a   1.000
_cell.length_b   1.000
_cell.length_c   1.000
_cell.angle_alpha   90.00
_cell.angle_beta   90.00
_cell.angle_gamma   90.00
#
_symmetry.space_group_name_H-M   'P 1'
#
loop_
_entity.id
_entity.type
_entity.pdbx_description
1 polymer ?
#
loop_
_entity_poly.entity_id
_entity_poly.type
_entity_poly.pdbx_seq_one_letter_code
_entity_poly.pdbx_strand_id
1 'polypeptide(L)'
;MSDAAKVQQRPVTTPESRDVFEDLLKQTDFAGRMLISDVLEERLAARIDYGERKYGSRLKTNNGRDVLLDIEQELLDGVQYSHQGVMQGHRVAHIRNALIKAAEALAEYRRITEQK
;
A
#
# COMPACT_ATOMS: atom_id res chain seq x y z
N MET A 1 -16.19 19.02 -12.99
CA MET A 1 -14.99 19.41 -13.77
C MET A 1 -13.91 18.40 -13.46
N SER A 2 -13.21 17.92 -14.49
CA SER A 2 -12.37 16.72 -14.48
C SER A 2 -11.27 16.77 -13.43
N ASP A 3 -11.33 15.88 -12.44
CA ASP A 3 -10.17 15.55 -11.61
C ASP A 3 -9.28 14.65 -12.47
N ALA A 4 -8.48 15.28 -13.32
CA ALA A 4 -7.36 14.61 -13.96
C ALA A 4 -6.58 13.91 -12.85
N ALA A 5 -6.39 12.59 -12.96
CA ALA A 5 -5.70 11.76 -11.98
C ALA A 5 -4.57 12.56 -11.34
N LYS A 6 -4.74 12.97 -10.07
CA LYS A 6 -3.79 13.86 -9.38
C LYS A 6 -2.41 13.25 -9.55
N VAL A 7 -1.56 13.92 -10.33
CA VAL A 7 -0.24 13.40 -10.64
C VAL A 7 0.54 13.33 -9.34
N GLN A 8 0.85 12.10 -8.92
CA GLN A 8 1.50 11.89 -7.66
C GLN A 8 2.93 12.42 -7.71
N GLN A 9 3.29 13.20 -6.70
CA GLN A 9 4.63 13.77 -6.59
C GLN A 9 5.66 12.67 -6.37
N ARG A 10 6.86 12.85 -6.92
CA ARG A 10 7.98 11.96 -6.62
C ARG A 10 8.34 12.13 -5.13
N PRO A 11 8.63 11.04 -4.42
CA PRO A 11 8.97 11.12 -3.01
C PRO A 11 10.26 11.91 -2.81
N VAL A 12 10.26 12.79 -1.81
CA VAL A 12 11.44 13.52 -1.33
C VAL A 12 11.86 12.93 0.01
N THR A 13 13.16 12.81 0.29
CA THR A 13 13.63 12.41 1.62
C THR A 13 13.95 13.65 2.45
N THR A 14 13.43 13.72 3.68
CA THR A 14 13.80 14.76 4.66
C THR A 14 14.58 14.13 5.83
N PRO A 15 15.33 14.92 6.63
CA PRO A 15 16.04 14.41 7.81
C PRO A 15 15.13 13.71 8.84
N GLU A 16 13.85 14.07 8.89
CA GLU A 16 12.83 13.53 9.80
C GLU A 16 12.09 12.31 9.22
N SER A 17 12.40 11.92 7.98
CA SER A 17 11.81 10.77 7.32
C SER A 17 12.28 9.45 7.96
N ARG A 18 11.34 8.59 8.35
CA ARG A 18 11.61 7.23 8.86
C ARG A 18 11.37 6.20 7.78
N ASP A 19 12.20 5.17 7.73
CA ASP A 19 12.02 4.04 6.82
C ASP A 19 10.77 3.23 7.20
N VAL A 20 9.85 3.06 6.25
CA VAL A 20 8.56 2.40 6.51
C VAL A 20 8.72 0.90 6.76
N PHE A 21 9.68 0.25 6.09
CA PHE A 21 9.90 -1.18 6.25
C PHE A 21 10.57 -1.51 7.57
N GLU A 22 11.58 -0.73 7.96
CA GLU A 22 12.23 -0.92 9.27
C GLU A 22 11.26 -0.70 10.45
N ASP A 23 10.29 0.21 10.30
CA ASP A 23 9.24 0.40 11.30
C ASP A 23 8.25 -0.77 11.31
N LEU A 24 7.84 -1.26 10.14
CA LEU A 24 6.92 -2.40 9.99
C LEU A 24 7.48 -3.69 10.65
N LEU A 25 8.78 -3.96 10.50
CA LEU A 25 9.45 -5.12 11.11
C LEU A 25 9.47 -5.08 12.64
N LYS A 26 9.18 -3.95 13.27
CA LYS A 26 9.14 -3.81 14.73
C LYS A 26 7.73 -3.99 15.30
N GLN A 27 6.72 -4.09 14.44
CA GLN A 27 5.33 -4.14 14.86
C GLN A 27 4.91 -5.56 15.24
N THR A 28 4.11 -5.67 16.29
CA THR A 28 3.47 -6.91 16.73
C THR A 28 1.96 -6.74 16.83
N ASP A 29 1.23 -7.84 16.67
CA ASP A 29 -0.20 -7.89 16.97
C ASP A 29 -0.48 -7.85 18.48
N PHE A 30 -1.76 -7.86 18.87
CA PHE A 30 -2.18 -7.84 20.27
C PHE A 30 -1.72 -9.07 21.09
N ALA A 31 -1.30 -10.14 20.42
CA ALA A 31 -0.76 -11.34 21.06
C ALA A 31 0.78 -11.32 21.13
N GLY A 32 1.42 -10.22 20.72
CA GLY A 32 2.88 -10.08 20.70
C GLY A 32 3.55 -10.86 19.57
N ARG A 33 2.79 -11.32 18.57
CA ARG A 33 3.35 -11.98 17.38
C ARG A 33 3.74 -10.93 16.36
N MET A 34 4.79 -11.19 15.58
CA MET A 34 5.18 -10.33 14.47
C MET A 34 3.98 -10.04 13.57
N LEU A 35 3.79 -8.75 13.21
CA LEU A 35 2.64 -8.32 12.43
C LEU A 35 2.63 -8.93 11.02
N ILE A 36 3.81 -9.18 10.46
CA ILE A 36 3.99 -9.87 9.18
C ILE A 36 4.68 -11.22 9.40
N SER A 37 4.40 -12.19 8.53
CA SER A 37 5.09 -13.48 8.53
C SER A 37 6.42 -13.40 7.78
N ASP A 38 7.33 -14.33 8.05
CA ASP A 38 8.64 -14.45 7.37
C ASP A 38 8.51 -14.46 5.84
N VAL A 39 7.50 -15.17 5.31
CA VAL A 39 7.24 -15.24 3.86
C VAL A 39 6.87 -13.87 3.29
N LEU A 40 6.12 -13.06 4.05
CA LEU A 40 5.74 -11.72 3.61
C LEU A 40 6.91 -10.74 3.77
N GLU A 41 7.70 -10.89 4.83
CA GLU A 41 8.94 -10.13 5.04
C GLU A 41 9.91 -10.29 3.85
N GLU A 42 10.20 -11.53 3.43
CA GLU A 42 11.08 -11.80 2.29
C GLU A 42 10.58 -11.15 1.00
N ARG A 43 9.26 -11.21 0.75
CA ARG A 43 8.63 -10.60 -0.44
C ARG A 43 8.74 -9.08 -0.41
N LEU A 44 8.55 -8.47 0.76
CA LEU A 44 8.67 -7.02 0.93
C LEU A 44 10.12 -6.56 0.79
N ALA A 45 11.07 -7.26 1.40
CA ALA A 45 12.50 -6.97 1.27
C ALA A 45 12.94 -6.96 -0.20
N ALA A 46 12.58 -8.00 -0.96
CA ALA A 46 12.90 -8.06 -2.39
C ALA A 46 12.26 -6.90 -3.19
N ARG A 47 11.03 -6.50 -2.83
CA ARG A 47 10.33 -5.38 -3.47
C ARG A 47 10.99 -4.04 -3.18
N ILE A 48 11.53 -3.87 -1.97
CA ILE A 48 12.25 -2.68 -1.52
C ILE A 48 13.60 -2.58 -2.22
N ASP A 49 14.37 -3.67 -2.28
CA ASP A 49 15.65 -3.69 -2.97
C ASP A 49 15.49 -3.37 -4.47
N TYR A 50 14.41 -3.84 -5.08
CA TYR A 50 14.08 -3.43 -6.46
C TYR A 50 13.70 -1.94 -6.54
N GLY A 51 12.89 -1.45 -5.60
CA GLY A 51 12.50 -0.03 -5.52
C GLY A 51 13.70 0.90 -5.34
N GLU A 52 14.60 0.56 -4.42
CA GLU A 52 15.81 1.32 -4.14
C GLU A 52 16.75 1.35 -5.35
N ARG A 53 16.97 0.21 -6.03
CA ARG A 53 17.73 0.18 -7.28
C ARG A 53 17.10 1.01 -8.39
N LYS A 54 15.76 1.02 -8.48
CA LYS A 54 15.03 1.72 -9.55
C LYS A 54 14.86 3.21 -9.31
N TYR A 55 14.64 3.62 -8.06
CA TYR A 55 14.25 4.98 -7.67
C TYR A 55 15.28 5.68 -6.78
N GLY A 56 16.36 5.00 -6.41
CA GLY A 56 17.49 5.55 -5.64
C GLY A 56 17.24 5.67 -4.13
N SER A 57 16.06 5.29 -3.64
CA SER A 57 15.73 5.33 -2.21
C SER A 57 14.59 4.38 -1.85
N ARG A 58 14.53 4.00 -0.57
CA ARG A 58 13.42 3.26 0.03
C ARG A 58 12.22 4.16 0.32
N LEU A 59 11.07 3.56 0.56
CA LEU A 59 9.87 4.30 0.98
C LEU A 59 10.06 4.80 2.42
N LYS A 60 9.97 6.13 2.59
CA LYS A 60 10.06 6.78 3.89
C LYS A 60 8.85 7.67 4.17
N THR A 61 8.59 7.95 5.45
CA THR A 61 7.57 8.91 5.88
C THR A 61 7.92 10.34 5.48
N ASN A 62 6.94 11.26 5.52
CA ASN A 62 7.12 12.69 5.25
C ASN A 62 7.72 12.98 3.86
N ASN A 63 7.35 12.18 2.85
CA ASN A 63 7.97 12.23 1.54
C ASN A 63 7.25 13.09 0.50
N GLY A 64 6.24 13.87 0.93
CA GLY A 64 5.43 14.72 0.04
C GLY A 64 4.35 13.99 -0.76
N ARG A 65 4.21 12.66 -0.64
CA ARG A 65 3.12 11.89 -1.26
C ARG A 65 1.86 11.92 -0.39
N ASP A 66 0.72 11.90 -1.05
CA ASP A 66 -0.56 11.58 -0.41
C ASP A 66 -0.65 10.06 -0.20
N VAL A 67 -0.39 9.62 1.03
CA VAL A 67 -0.40 8.21 1.42
C VAL A 67 -1.79 7.59 1.27
N LEU A 68 -2.88 8.35 1.48
CA LEU A 68 -4.22 7.81 1.34
C LEU A 68 -4.57 7.57 -0.13
N LEU A 69 -4.18 8.49 -1.00
CA LEU A 69 -4.30 8.30 -2.45
C LEU A 69 -3.44 7.12 -2.93
N ASP A 70 -2.21 6.98 -2.44
CA ASP A 70 -1.34 5.82 -2.72
C ASP A 70 -2.03 4.50 -2.37
N ILE A 71 -2.55 4.38 -1.14
CA ILE A 71 -3.22 3.16 -0.68
C ILE A 71 -4.47 2.88 -1.53
N GLU A 72 -5.26 3.91 -1.83
CA GLU A 72 -6.46 3.75 -2.66
C GLU A 72 -6.13 3.23 -4.05
N GLN A 73 -5.14 3.82 -4.73
CA GLN A 73 -4.73 3.39 -6.07
C GLN A 73 -4.22 1.94 -6.06
N GLU A 74 -3.37 1.57 -5.11
CA GLU A 74 -2.83 0.21 -5.00
C GLU A 74 -3.92 -0.82 -4.64
N LEU A 75 -4.90 -0.45 -3.81
CA LEU A 75 -6.06 -1.32 -3.52
C LEU A 75 -6.93 -1.54 -4.76
N LEU A 76 -7.21 -0.47 -5.52
CA LEU A 76 -7.99 -0.56 -6.76
C LEU A 76 -7.28 -1.42 -7.81
N ASP A 77 -5.98 -1.23 -8.00
CA ASP A 77 -5.16 -2.08 -8.87
C ASP A 77 -5.19 -3.55 -8.40
N GLY A 78 -5.08 -3.77 -7.09
CA GLY A 78 -5.23 -5.10 -6.49
C GLY A 78 -6.58 -5.75 -6.79
N VAL A 79 -7.69 -5.00 -6.73
CA VAL A 79 -9.03 -5.51 -7.09
C VAL A 79 -9.07 -5.90 -8.57
N GLN A 80 -8.53 -5.06 -9.47
CA GLN A 80 -8.51 -5.34 -10.91
C GLN A 80 -7.68 -6.60 -11.22
N TYR A 81 -6.44 -6.68 -10.72
CA TYR A 81 -5.57 -7.82 -10.99
C TYR A 81 -6.07 -9.12 -10.35
N SER A 82 -6.65 -9.05 -9.14
CA SER A 82 -7.25 -10.23 -8.53
C SER A 82 -8.52 -10.69 -9.27
N HIS A 83 -9.32 -9.77 -9.82
CA HIS A 83 -10.45 -10.11 -10.68
C HIS A 83 -9.99 -10.72 -12.02
N GLN A 84 -8.96 -10.14 -12.65
CA GLN A 84 -8.31 -10.72 -13.82
C GLN A 84 -7.84 -12.16 -13.52
N GLY A 85 -7.22 -12.39 -12.37
CA GLY A 85 -6.81 -13.74 -11.95
C GLY A 85 -7.98 -14.72 -11.91
N VAL A 86 -9.15 -14.30 -11.40
CA VAL A 86 -10.37 -15.12 -11.42
C VAL A 86 -10.81 -15.41 -12.86
N MET A 87 -10.82 -14.40 -13.74
CA MET A 87 -11.17 -14.57 -15.16
C MET A 87 -10.23 -15.55 -15.88
N GLN A 88 -8.96 -15.58 -15.48
CA GLN A 88 -7.93 -16.48 -16.00
C GLN A 88 -7.91 -17.86 -15.32
N GLY A 89 -8.87 -18.14 -14.42
CA GLY A 89 -9.03 -19.46 -13.78
C GLY A 89 -8.23 -19.66 -12.50
N HIS A 90 -7.56 -18.62 -11.97
CA HIS A 90 -6.87 -18.70 -10.70
C HIS A 90 -7.85 -18.67 -9.52
N ARG A 91 -7.54 -19.44 -8.46
CA ARG A 91 -8.36 -19.52 -7.24
C ARG A 91 -8.08 -18.35 -6.28
N VAL A 92 -8.22 -17.12 -6.75
CA VAL A 92 -7.90 -15.89 -5.99
C VAL A 92 -9.13 -15.03 -5.66
N ALA A 93 -10.34 -15.55 -5.86
CA ALA A 93 -11.58 -14.81 -5.58
C ALA A 93 -11.71 -14.33 -4.13
N HIS A 94 -11.18 -15.11 -3.17
CA HIS A 94 -11.16 -14.72 -1.76
C HIS A 94 -10.25 -13.51 -1.51
N ILE A 95 -9.11 -13.42 -2.19
CA ILE A 95 -8.20 -12.25 -2.15
C ILE A 95 -8.91 -11.03 -2.73
N ARG A 96 -9.53 -11.17 -3.92
CA ARG A 96 -10.33 -10.09 -4.54
C ARG A 96 -11.39 -9.54 -3.58
N ASN A 97 -12.14 -10.43 -2.93
CA ASN A 97 -13.19 -10.02 -2.01
C ASN A 97 -12.63 -9.33 -0.75
N ALA A 98 -11.45 -9.72 -0.26
CA ALA A 98 -10.80 -9.02 0.84
C ALA A 98 -10.32 -7.62 0.43
N LEU A 99 -9.76 -7.46 -0.78
CA LEU A 99 -9.33 -6.18 -1.33
C LEU A 99 -10.49 -5.22 -1.56
N ILE A 100 -11.64 -5.72 -2.05
CA ILE A 100 -12.87 -4.91 -2.19
C ILE A 100 -13.28 -4.33 -0.84
N LYS A 101 -13.35 -5.16 0.20
CA LYS A 101 -13.72 -4.70 1.56
C LYS A 101 -12.74 -3.65 2.10
N ALA A 102 -11.44 -3.83 1.85
CA ALA A 102 -10.43 -2.84 2.25
C ALA A 102 -10.59 -1.51 1.51
N ALA A 103 -10.86 -1.55 0.19
CA ALA A 103 -11.11 -0.37 -0.62
C ALA A 103 -12.39 0.38 -0.17
N GLU A 104 -13.47 -0.35 0.09
CA GLU A 104 -14.72 0.23 0.64
C GLU A 104 -14.50 0.89 1.99
N ALA A 105 -13.75 0.26 2.90
CA ALA A 105 -13.42 0.82 4.21
C ALA A 105 -12.61 2.12 4.09
N LEU A 106 -11.65 2.18 3.17
CA LEU A 106 -10.87 3.40 2.91
C LEU A 106 -11.73 4.50 2.29
N ALA A 107 -12.57 4.18 1.30
CA ALA A 107 -13.47 5.13 0.67
C ALA A 107 -14.43 5.77 1.70
N GLU A 108 -14.96 4.96 2.62
CA GLU A 108 -15.82 5.45 3.69
C GLU A 108 -15.07 6.34 4.69
N TYR A 109 -13.84 5.95 5.07
CA TYR A 109 -12.98 6.80 5.90
C TYR A 109 -12.75 8.17 5.26
N ARG A 110 -12.37 8.20 3.98
CA ARG A 110 -12.13 9.45 3.24
C ARG A 110 -13.38 10.32 3.18
N ARG A 111 -14.54 9.72 2.89
CA ARG A 111 -15.83 10.43 2.87
C ARG A 111 -16.11 11.12 4.20
N ILE A 112 -15.83 10.47 5.33
CA ILE A 112 -16.05 11.05 6.67
C ILE A 112 -15.05 12.17 6.98
N THR A 113 -13.79 12.01 6.59
CA THR A 113 -12.72 12.96 6.95
C THR A 113 -12.64 14.17 6.03
N GLU A 114 -13.02 14.05 4.76
CA GLU A 114 -12.96 15.13 3.76
C GLU A 114 -14.26 15.95 3.69
N GLN A 115 -15.34 15.53 4.34
CA GLN A 115 -16.59 16.29 4.49
C GLN A 115 -16.59 17.25 5.70
N LYS A 116 -15.49 17.34 6.45
CA LYS A 116 -15.29 18.29 7.56
C LYS A 116 -14.41 19.45 7.11
#